data_AF-A0A946VRB5-F1
#
_entry.id   AF-A0A946VRB5-F1
#
_cell.length_a   1.000
_cell.length_b   1.000
_cell.length_c   1.000
_cell.angle_alpha   90.00
_cell.angle_beta   90.00
_cell.angle_gamma   90.00
#
_symmetry.space_group_name_H-M   'P 1'
#
loop_
_entity.id
_entity.type
_entity.pdbx_description
1 polymer ?
#
loop_
_entity_poly.entity_id
_entity_poly.type
_entity_poly.pdbx_seq_one_letter_code
_entity_poly.pdbx_strand_id
1 'polypeptide(L)'
;MSDENFQLKEAQISEEEWAQLISKVRTQDRPPASNHREKRDKQSAIPEYSAQYLNKLQLASISKLETFGWQLFFIRRSDPAETVTVMHLPSSGETAVIEKDGTVNRSHGVVIRTGE
;
A
#
# COMPACT_ATOMS: atom_id res chain seq x y z
N MET A 1 15.37 -49.85 17.67
CA MET A 1 14.32 -48.91 17.24
C MET A 1 13.71 -48.38 18.52
N SER A 2 14.19 -47.22 18.98
CA SER A 2 13.80 -46.60 20.24
C SER A 2 13.21 -45.26 19.86
N ASP A 3 11.88 -45.17 19.89
CA ASP A 3 11.17 -43.91 19.68
C ASP A 3 11.39 -43.02 20.91
N GLU A 4 12.22 -42.00 20.76
CA GLU A 4 12.31 -40.90 21.74
C GLU A 4 11.02 -40.09 21.69
N ASN A 5 10.22 -40.27 22.72
CA ASN A 5 9.02 -39.51 23.01
C ASN A 5 9.40 -38.04 23.26
N PHE A 6 9.34 -37.21 22.21
CA PHE A 6 9.70 -35.80 22.25
C PHE A 6 8.55 -34.99 22.90
N GLN A 7 8.57 -34.92 24.23
CA GLN A 7 7.63 -34.11 24.99
C GLN A 7 8.01 -32.63 24.89
N LEU A 8 7.44 -31.93 23.91
CA LEU A 8 7.49 -30.46 23.81
C LEU A 8 6.81 -29.86 25.06
N LYS A 9 7.61 -29.29 25.96
CA LYS A 9 7.09 -28.45 27.04
C LYS A 9 6.63 -27.14 26.43
N GLU A 10 5.33 -27.00 26.20
CA GLU A 10 4.72 -25.69 25.99
C GLU A 10 4.98 -24.85 27.25
N ALA A 11 5.82 -23.83 27.11
CA ALA A 11 6.04 -22.87 28.19
C ALA A 11 4.73 -22.11 28.41
N GLN A 12 4.08 -22.39 29.53
CA GLN A 12 2.87 -21.71 29.99
C GLN A 12 3.27 -20.28 30.40
N ILE A 13 3.26 -19.35 29.43
CA ILE A 13 3.48 -17.93 29.71
C ILE A 13 2.38 -17.47 30.64
N SER A 14 2.74 -16.92 31.80
CA SER A 14 1.76 -16.52 32.80
C SER A 14 0.96 -15.30 32.34
N GLU A 15 -0.24 -15.11 32.90
CA GLU A 15 -1.11 -13.96 32.59
C GLU A 15 -0.44 -12.62 32.92
N GLU A 16 0.47 -12.61 33.90
CA GLU A 16 1.27 -11.46 34.31
C GLU A 16 2.40 -11.16 33.32
N GLU A 17 3.04 -12.18 32.76
CA GLU A 17 4.01 -12.03 31.67
C GLU A 17 3.33 -11.54 30.38
N TRP A 18 2.13 -12.04 30.10
CA TRP A 18 1.28 -11.53 29.02
C TRP A 18 0.91 -10.05 29.21
N ALA A 19 0.53 -9.64 30.43
CA ALA A 19 0.22 -8.24 30.73
C ALA A 19 1.45 -7.32 30.59
N GLN A 20 2.63 -7.79 31.02
CA GLN A 20 3.88 -7.05 30.85
C GLN A 20 4.26 -6.90 29.38
N LEU A 21 4.12 -7.95 28.57
CA LEU A 21 4.37 -7.88 27.11
C LEU A 21 3.41 -6.90 26.42
N ILE A 22 2.12 -6.93 26.74
CA ILE A 22 1.13 -5.99 26.16
C ILE A 22 1.44 -4.54 26.55
N SER A 23 1.86 -4.30 27.80
CA SER A 23 2.24 -2.96 28.26
C SER A 23 3.47 -2.40 27.51
N LYS A 24 4.44 -3.26 27.21
CA LYS A 24 5.68 -2.91 26.50
C LYS A 24 5.42 -2.62 25.01
N VAL A 25 4.45 -3.32 24.41
CA VAL A 25 4.02 -3.10 23.02
C VAL A 25 3.28 -1.76 22.88
N ARG A 26 2.44 -1.36 23.84
CA ARG A 26 1.70 -0.07 23.80
C ARG A 26 2.61 1.16 23.78
N THR A 27 3.83 1.08 24.31
CA THR A 27 4.80 2.17 24.29
C THR A 27 5.68 2.20 23.04
N GLN A 28 5.68 1.15 22.21
CA GLN A 28 6.52 1.06 21.01
C GLN A 28 5.77 1.26 19.68
N ASP A 29 4.45 1.43 19.70
CA ASP A 29 3.64 1.63 18.48
C ASP A 29 3.37 3.11 18.12
N ARG A 30 4.04 4.05 18.77
CA ARG A 30 4.22 5.37 18.15
C ARG A 30 5.41 5.24 17.20
N PRO A 31 5.22 5.12 15.87
CA PRO A 31 6.35 5.29 14.96
C PRO A 31 7.01 6.63 15.34
N PRO A 32 8.34 6.69 15.51
CA PRO A 32 9.00 7.96 15.73
C PRO A 32 8.51 8.88 14.62
N ALA A 33 8.05 10.09 14.98
CA ALA A 33 7.56 11.08 14.02
C ALA A 33 8.54 11.09 12.86
N SER A 34 8.14 10.44 11.78
CA SER A 34 9.03 10.16 10.68
C SER A 34 9.32 11.53 10.13
N ASN A 35 10.59 11.94 10.17
CA ASN A 35 11.10 13.02 9.35
C ASN A 35 10.92 12.57 7.89
N HIS A 36 9.68 12.55 7.41
CA HIS A 36 9.29 12.30 6.04
C HIS A 36 9.72 13.52 5.26
N ARG A 37 11.03 13.63 5.03
CA ARG A 37 11.54 14.43 3.93
C ARG A 37 10.81 13.90 2.71
N GLU A 38 10.02 14.76 2.07
CA GLU A 38 9.23 14.37 0.92
C GLU A 38 10.18 13.79 -0.13
N LYS A 39 10.09 12.46 -0.34
CA LYS A 39 11.00 11.74 -1.25
C LYS A 39 10.76 12.12 -2.72
N ARG A 40 9.64 12.76 -3.01
CA ARG A 40 9.39 13.43 -4.29
C ARG A 40 10.22 14.70 -4.27
N ASP A 41 11.47 14.59 -4.69
CA ASP A 41 12.40 15.70 -4.88
C ASP A 41 11.91 16.61 -6.03
N LYS A 42 10.73 17.23 -5.86
CA LYS A 42 9.96 18.05 -6.81
C LYS A 42 9.38 17.33 -8.05
N GLN A 43 9.36 15.99 -8.07
CA GLN A 43 8.74 15.26 -9.18
C GLN A 43 7.21 15.36 -9.17
N SER A 44 6.63 15.65 -10.34
CA SER A 44 5.17 15.66 -10.53
C SER A 44 4.55 14.30 -10.19
N ALA A 45 3.34 14.33 -9.60
CA ALA A 45 2.55 13.13 -9.31
C ALA A 45 2.22 12.33 -10.59
N ILE A 46 2.08 13.03 -11.72
CA ILE A 46 1.89 12.45 -13.05
C ILE A 46 3.12 12.84 -13.89
N PRO A 47 3.91 11.86 -14.38
CA PRO A 47 5.03 12.14 -15.27
C PRO A 47 4.57 12.75 -16.61
N GLU A 48 5.35 13.66 -17.19
CA GLU A 48 5.07 14.28 -18.51
C GLU A 48 4.87 13.23 -19.63
N TYR A 49 5.53 12.08 -19.52
CA TYR A 49 5.40 10.96 -20.46
C TYR A 49 4.80 9.72 -19.79
N SER A 50 3.67 9.90 -19.08
CA SER A 50 2.94 8.84 -18.36
C SER A 50 2.75 7.57 -19.20
N ALA A 51 2.40 7.71 -20.48
CA ALA A 51 2.17 6.59 -21.40
C ALA A 51 3.40 5.68 -21.61
N GLN A 52 4.61 6.16 -21.38
CA GLN A 52 5.83 5.33 -21.49
C GLN A 52 5.98 4.35 -20.32
N TYR A 53 5.30 4.59 -19.20
CA TYR A 53 5.34 3.76 -18.01
C TYR A 53 4.19 2.76 -17.92
N LEU A 54 3.23 2.86 -18.85
CA LEU A 54 1.99 2.12 -18.84
C LEU A 54 1.92 1.19 -20.04
N ASN A 55 1.40 -0.02 -19.82
CA ASN A 55 1.14 -0.93 -20.92
C ASN A 55 -0.22 -0.62 -21.59
N LYS A 56 -0.49 -1.28 -22.71
CA LYS A 56 -1.72 -1.06 -23.51
C LYS A 56 -3.01 -1.34 -22.74
N LEU A 57 -3.01 -2.35 -21.86
CA LEU A 57 -4.18 -2.70 -21.06
C LEU A 57 -4.46 -1.63 -20.00
N GLN A 58 -3.42 -1.15 -19.33
CA GLN A 58 -3.52 -0.05 -18.37
C GLN A 58 -4.04 1.23 -19.05
N LEU A 59 -3.50 1.60 -20.21
CA LEU A 59 -3.97 2.74 -20.99
C LEU A 59 -5.44 2.62 -21.37
N ALA A 60 -5.87 1.45 -21.86
CA ALA A 60 -7.27 1.21 -22.21
C ALA A 60 -8.21 1.36 -21.00
N SER A 61 -7.80 0.85 -19.83
CA SER A 61 -8.58 0.97 -18.60
C SER A 61 -8.63 2.39 -18.07
N ILE A 62 -7.53 3.14 -18.14
CA ILE A 62 -7.52 4.57 -17.81
C ILE A 62 -8.51 5.34 -18.69
N SER A 63 -8.39 5.21 -20.02
CA SER A 63 -9.29 5.92 -20.94
C SER A 63 -10.76 5.53 -20.71
N LYS A 64 -11.04 4.27 -20.38
CA LYS A 64 -12.40 3.84 -20.03
C LYS A 64 -12.89 4.45 -18.72
N LEU A 65 -12.05 4.58 -17.70
CA LEU A 65 -12.48 5.18 -16.43
C LEU A 65 -12.66 6.69 -16.54
N GLU A 66 -11.84 7.36 -17.36
CA GLU A 66 -11.98 8.79 -17.65
C GLU A 66 -13.36 9.15 -18.24
N THR A 67 -13.95 8.28 -19.06
CA THR A 67 -15.32 8.50 -19.57
C THR A 67 -16.39 8.44 -18.48
N PHE A 68 -16.11 7.83 -17.34
CA PHE A 68 -16.98 7.81 -16.15
C PHE A 68 -16.62 8.90 -15.13
N GLY A 69 -15.76 9.86 -15.48
CA GLY A 69 -15.38 10.99 -14.63
C GLY A 69 -14.26 10.70 -13.64
N TRP A 70 -13.59 9.55 -13.76
CA TRP A 70 -12.36 9.30 -13.01
C TRP A 70 -11.22 10.14 -13.56
N GLN A 71 -10.27 10.47 -12.70
CA GLN A 71 -9.10 11.26 -13.04
C GLN A 71 -7.84 10.50 -12.64
N LEU A 72 -6.82 10.56 -13.49
CA LEU A 72 -5.50 10.05 -13.13
C LEU A 72 -4.96 10.87 -11.97
N PHE A 73 -4.61 10.21 -10.86
CA PHE A 73 -4.20 10.90 -9.64
C PHE A 73 -2.69 10.90 -9.47
N PHE A 74 -2.06 9.73 -9.54
CA PHE A 74 -0.60 9.63 -9.62
C PHE A 74 -0.14 8.30 -10.24
N ILE A 75 1.08 8.32 -10.78
CA ILE A 75 1.78 7.12 -11.25
C ILE A 75 3.06 6.94 -10.43
N ARG A 76 3.11 5.90 -9.62
CA ARG A 76 4.32 5.53 -8.88
C ARG A 76 5.19 4.65 -9.76
N ARG A 77 6.31 5.22 -10.20
CA ARG A 77 7.42 4.52 -10.84
C ARG A 77 8.34 4.01 -9.74
N SER A 78 8.28 2.74 -9.41
CA SER A 78 9.22 2.10 -8.48
C SER A 78 10.09 1.15 -9.31
N ASP A 79 11.39 1.14 -9.07
CA ASP A 79 12.29 0.11 -9.59
C ASP A 79 12.74 -0.72 -8.39
N PRO A 80 12.62 -2.07 -8.33
CA PRO A 80 12.14 -3.06 -9.31
C PRO A 80 10.64 -3.40 -9.20
N ALA A 81 9.88 -2.70 -8.36
CA ALA A 81 8.46 -2.98 -8.15
C ALA A 81 7.58 -2.54 -9.33
N GLU A 82 6.35 -3.05 -9.39
CA GLU A 82 5.44 -2.76 -10.50
C GLU A 82 4.98 -1.29 -10.52
N THR A 83 4.81 -0.71 -11.72
CA THR A 83 4.22 0.63 -11.88
C THR A 83 2.82 0.65 -11.28
N VAL A 84 2.62 1.41 -10.20
CA VAL A 84 1.30 1.56 -9.57
C VAL A 84 0.63 2.80 -10.13
N THR A 85 -0.51 2.61 -10.78
CA THR A 85 -1.32 3.68 -11.36
C THR A 85 -2.55 3.87 -10.52
N VAL A 86 -2.73 5.06 -9.95
CA VAL A 86 -3.89 5.37 -9.10
C VAL A 86 -4.80 6.35 -9.80
N MET A 87 -6.08 6.01 -9.84
CA MET A 87 -7.17 6.87 -10.30
C MET A 87 -8.02 7.31 -9.11
N HIS A 88 -8.62 8.48 -9.23
CA HIS A 88 -9.49 9.09 -8.23
C HIS A 88 -10.80 9.48 -8.87
N LEU A 89 -11.91 9.29 -8.16
CA LEU A 89 -13.24 9.76 -8.56
C LEU A 89 -13.61 10.96 -7.68
N PRO A 90 -13.56 12.20 -8.21
CA PRO A 90 -13.80 13.41 -7.40
C PRO A 90 -15.20 13.48 -6.78
N SER A 91 -16.20 12.86 -7.40
CA SER A 91 -17.58 12.92 -6.93
C SER A 91 -17.83 12.15 -5.63
N SER A 92 -17.13 11.04 -5.42
CA SER A 92 -17.29 10.18 -4.24
C SER A 92 -16.07 10.19 -3.32
N GLY A 93 -14.93 10.67 -3.80
CA GLY A 93 -13.65 10.55 -3.10
C GLY A 93 -12.99 9.16 -3.27
N GLU A 94 -13.62 8.23 -4.00
CA GLU A 94 -13.09 6.89 -4.21
C GLU A 94 -11.76 6.89 -4.98
N THR A 95 -11.00 5.83 -4.78
CA THR A 95 -9.77 5.57 -5.52
C THR A 95 -9.72 4.15 -6.06
N ALA A 96 -8.94 3.97 -7.11
CA ALA A 96 -8.73 2.68 -7.74
C ALA A 96 -7.30 2.56 -8.23
N VAL A 97 -6.75 1.35 -8.20
CA VAL A 97 -5.46 1.01 -8.81
C VAL A 97 -5.71 0.30 -10.13
N ILE A 98 -4.96 0.68 -11.17
CA ILE A 98 -4.95 -0.02 -12.45
C ILE A 98 -3.77 -0.99 -12.47
N GLU A 99 -4.09 -2.27 -12.36
CA GLU A 99 -3.11 -3.36 -12.31
C GLU A 99 -2.51 -3.61 -13.71
N LYS A 100 -1.44 -4.41 -13.79
CA LYS A 100 -0.74 -4.68 -15.06
C LYS A 100 -1.61 -5.35 -16.12
N ASP A 101 -2.57 -6.17 -15.71
CA ASP A 101 -3.52 -6.81 -16.63
C ASP A 101 -4.66 -5.87 -17.07
N GLY A 102 -4.63 -4.61 -16.62
CA GLY A 102 -5.66 -3.62 -16.87
C GLY A 102 -6.88 -3.76 -15.96
N THR A 103 -6.89 -4.68 -15.00
CA THR A 103 -7.98 -4.76 -14.03
C THR A 103 -7.99 -3.54 -13.11
N VAL A 104 -9.20 -3.19 -12.65
CA VAL A 104 -9.43 -2.04 -11.77
C VAL A 104 -9.65 -2.56 -10.37
N ASN A 105 -8.70 -2.32 -9.48
CA ASN A 105 -8.73 -2.75 -8.09
C ASN A 105 -9.18 -1.58 -7.20
N ARG A 106 -10.42 -1.62 -6.71
CA ARG A 106 -10.94 -0.64 -5.73
C ARG A 106 -10.68 -1.04 -4.28
N SER A 107 -10.40 -2.31 -4.03
CA SER A 107 -10.07 -2.86 -2.71
C SER A 107 -8.56 -2.83 -2.46
N HIS A 108 -7.92 -1.71 -2.79
CA HIS A 108 -6.47 -1.57 -2.71
C HIS A 108 -6.02 -1.06 -1.33
N GLY A 109 -4.76 -1.32 -0.98
CA GLY A 109 -4.15 -0.84 0.28
C GLY A 109 -3.58 0.59 0.24
N VAL A 110 -3.80 1.36 -0.82
CA VAL A 110 -3.27 2.73 -0.92
C VAL A 110 -3.95 3.64 0.11
N VAL A 111 -3.16 4.14 1.06
CA VAL A 111 -3.60 5.11 2.06
C VAL A 111 -3.23 6.51 1.60
N ILE A 112 -4.24 7.34 1.33
CA ILE A 112 -4.05 8.77 1.06
C ILE A 112 -4.02 9.50 2.39
N ARG A 113 -2.94 10.26 2.62
CA ARG A 113 -2.81 11.14 3.78
C ARG A 113 -3.08 12.57 3.32
N THR A 114 -4.15 13.17 3.81
CA THR A 114 -4.33 14.62 3.79
C THR A 114 -3.35 15.22 4.79
N GLY A 115 -2.42 16.05 4.31
CA GLY A 115 -1.56 16.84 5.19
C GLY A 115 -2.39 17.99 5.77
N GLU A 116 -2.43 18.10 7.10
CA GLU A 116 -2.77 19.35 7.81
C GLU A 116 -1.63 20.37 7.69
#